data_AF-A0A3A0A631-F1
#
_entry.id   AF-A0A3A0A631-F1
#
_cell.length_a   1.000
_cell.length_b   1.000
_cell.length_c   1.000
_cell.angle_alpha   90.00
_cell.angle_beta   90.00
_cell.angle_gamma   90.00
#
_symmetry.space_group_name_H-M   'P 1'
#
loop_
_entity.id
_entity.type
_entity.pdbx_description
1 polymer ?
#
loop_
_entity_poly.entity_id
_entity_poly.type
_entity_poly.pdbx_seq_one_letter_code
_entity_poly.pdbx_strand_id
1 'polypeptide(L)'
;MRYAIGEGGGAAQTILGQRFYPIMVAEKQVCWMKATLRGPGGHGSLPLRGGAMARLGRALSTLDQNRLPVHLTPVAHQMIAAIAEALPAPADTLLARLLDTAQTDATLDQMAAQGIHAARVLDALLHNTVNATVVHGGHKTNVIPSVIELELDGRVLPGYTADDIQAEVKELLGDDLELEIIRHDPGLAEPDIALVGLLSSLVREADPAAVPIPAMVGGFTDGRMFARLGIQNYGFLPQNLPDSFSGLGLVHGADERVPAESIDFGARILYRLLERYQG
;
A
#
# COMPACT_ATOMS: atom_id res chain seq x y z
N MET A 1 14.15 -23.31 -3.55
CA MET A 1 14.66 -21.99 -3.11
C MET A 1 13.66 -21.43 -2.12
N ARG A 2 14.10 -20.90 -0.96
CA ARG A 2 13.21 -20.42 0.11
C ARG A 2 12.99 -18.91 0.08
N TYR A 3 14.03 -18.16 -0.29
CA TYR A 3 14.04 -16.69 -0.25
C TYR A 3 14.43 -16.09 -1.60
N ALA A 4 13.90 -14.90 -1.88
CA ALA A 4 14.31 -14.01 -2.97
C ALA A 4 14.66 -12.63 -2.40
N ILE A 5 15.57 -11.92 -3.05
CA ILE A 5 15.87 -10.50 -2.78
C ILE A 5 15.35 -9.69 -3.96
N GLY A 6 14.51 -8.70 -3.68
CA GLY A 6 13.83 -7.89 -4.68
C GLY A 6 13.77 -6.40 -4.31
N GLU A 7 12.91 -5.67 -5.00
CA GLU A 7 12.66 -4.24 -4.78
C GLU A 7 11.62 -3.97 -3.68
N GLY A 8 11.35 -2.69 -3.39
CA GLY A 8 10.32 -2.26 -2.44
C GLY A 8 10.84 -1.94 -1.03
N GLY A 9 12.13 -2.15 -0.78
CA GLY A 9 12.80 -1.76 0.46
C GLY A 9 14.31 -1.57 0.29
N GLY A 10 14.97 -1.19 1.37
CA GLY A 10 16.42 -0.98 1.46
C GLY A 10 16.86 0.47 1.30
N ALA A 11 16.09 1.33 0.65
CA ALA A 11 16.44 2.74 0.56
C ALA A 11 16.25 3.46 1.91
N ALA A 12 17.28 4.18 2.35
CA ALA A 12 17.25 4.95 3.59
C ALA A 12 16.14 6.00 3.57
N GLN A 13 15.43 6.12 4.69
CA GLN A 13 14.41 7.14 4.92
C GLN A 13 14.72 7.86 6.24
N THR A 14 14.82 9.18 6.21
CA THR A 14 15.10 9.96 7.42
C THR A 14 13.83 10.61 7.93
N ILE A 15 13.47 10.32 9.18
CA ILE A 15 12.31 10.86 9.88
C ILE A 15 12.81 11.55 11.15
N LEU A 16 12.60 12.86 11.26
CA LEU A 16 13.04 13.66 12.41
C LEU A 16 14.51 13.45 12.80
N GLY A 17 15.38 13.29 11.79
CA GLY A 17 16.82 13.06 11.98
C GLY A 17 17.22 11.60 12.27
N GLN A 18 16.26 10.71 12.49
CA GLN A 18 16.52 9.27 12.60
C GLN A 18 16.45 8.61 11.22
N ARG A 19 17.49 7.87 10.85
CA ARG A 19 17.56 7.12 9.60
C ARG A 19 17.01 5.71 9.77
N PHE A 20 16.08 5.33 8.90
CA PHE A 20 15.47 4.02 8.84
C PHE A 20 15.84 3.31 7.54
N TYR A 21 16.00 1.99 7.61
CA TYR A 21 16.14 1.13 6.42
C TYR A 21 15.00 0.11 6.42
N PRO A 22 13.91 0.36 5.67
CA PRO A 22 12.81 -0.58 5.57
C PRO A 22 13.24 -1.84 4.82
N ILE A 23 13.04 -3.00 5.44
CA ILE A 23 13.22 -4.30 4.83
C ILE A 23 11.82 -4.80 4.51
N MET A 24 11.43 -4.72 3.24
CA MET A 24 10.08 -5.12 2.85
C MET A 24 9.93 -6.62 3.01
N VAL A 25 9.01 -7.05 3.87
CA VAL A 25 8.65 -8.46 4.07
C VAL A 25 7.27 -8.77 3.49
N ALA A 26 6.46 -7.74 3.24
CA ALA A 26 5.12 -7.89 2.70
C ALA A 26 4.75 -6.71 1.79
N GLU A 27 3.76 -6.92 0.95
CA GLU A 27 3.22 -5.91 0.03
C GLU A 27 1.71 -6.10 -0.09
N LYS A 28 0.99 -5.03 -0.46
CA LYS A 28 -0.43 -5.17 -0.74
C LYS A 28 -0.64 -5.94 -2.03
N GLN A 29 -1.72 -6.71 -2.05
CA GLN A 29 -2.08 -7.59 -3.14
C GLN A 29 -3.01 -6.87 -4.10
N VAL A 30 -2.88 -7.15 -5.40
CA VAL A 30 -3.77 -6.59 -6.42
C VAL A 30 -5.13 -7.27 -6.32
N CYS A 31 -6.21 -6.51 -6.18
CA CYS A 31 -7.60 -7.01 -6.25
C CYS A 31 -8.47 -6.01 -7.01
N TRP A 32 -8.37 -6.03 -8.33
CA TRP A 32 -9.17 -5.15 -9.19
C TRP A 32 -10.58 -5.72 -9.36
N MET A 33 -11.56 -4.84 -9.31
CA MET A 33 -12.98 -5.21 -9.35
C MET A 33 -13.74 -4.37 -10.38
N LYS A 34 -14.79 -4.95 -10.96
CA LYS A 34 -15.78 -4.25 -11.78
C LYS A 34 -17.08 -4.14 -11.00
N ALA A 35 -17.59 -2.93 -10.88
CA ALA A 35 -18.88 -2.62 -10.30
C ALA A 35 -19.88 -2.30 -11.42
N THR A 36 -21.00 -3.02 -11.47
CA THR A 36 -22.07 -2.77 -12.46
C THR A 36 -23.26 -2.06 -11.82
N LEU A 37 -23.55 -0.87 -12.32
CA LEU A 37 -24.62 0.01 -11.82
C LEU A 37 -25.76 0.02 -12.84
N ARG A 38 -26.95 -0.43 -12.43
CA ARG A 38 -28.13 -0.52 -13.31
C ARG A 38 -29.22 0.49 -12.93
N GLY A 39 -30.01 0.89 -13.91
CA GLY A 39 -31.18 1.73 -13.71
C GLY A 39 -32.03 1.89 -14.97
N PRO A 40 -33.15 2.64 -14.91
CA PRO A 40 -33.97 2.88 -16.10
C PRO A 40 -33.19 3.72 -17.14
N GLY A 41 -33.21 3.25 -18.39
CA GLY A 41 -32.76 4.01 -19.55
C GLY A 41 -33.93 4.71 -20.26
N GLY A 42 -33.64 5.65 -21.15
CA GLY A 42 -34.72 6.36 -21.87
C GLY A 42 -34.28 7.57 -22.68
N HIS A 43 -35.27 8.30 -23.21
CA HIS A 43 -35.05 9.51 -23.99
C HIS A 43 -34.56 10.66 -23.09
N GLY A 44 -33.50 11.35 -23.50
CA GLY A 44 -32.86 12.41 -22.70
C GLY A 44 -33.73 13.61 -22.35
N SER A 45 -34.84 13.82 -23.07
CA SER A 45 -35.84 14.86 -22.75
C SER A 45 -36.81 14.48 -21.63
N LEU A 46 -36.76 13.23 -21.14
CA LEU A 46 -37.61 12.72 -20.08
C LEU A 46 -36.75 12.42 -18.85
N PRO A 47 -36.59 13.38 -17.92
CA PRO A 47 -35.73 13.19 -16.76
C PRO A 47 -36.15 11.99 -15.91
N LEU A 48 -35.22 11.06 -15.70
CA LEU A 48 -35.37 9.90 -14.82
C LEU A 48 -34.61 10.12 -13.51
N ARG A 49 -35.14 9.60 -12.40
CA ARG A 49 -34.50 9.64 -11.08
C ARG A 49 -34.01 8.25 -10.69
N GLY A 50 -32.91 8.18 -9.93
CA GLY A 50 -32.36 6.92 -9.42
C GLY A 50 -31.71 6.01 -10.48
N GLY A 51 -31.45 6.52 -11.69
CA GLY A 51 -30.78 5.77 -12.76
C GLY A 51 -29.30 5.47 -12.51
N ALA A 52 -28.68 4.74 -13.44
CA ALA A 52 -27.29 4.29 -13.34
C ALA A 52 -26.30 5.45 -13.08
N MET A 53 -26.47 6.59 -13.77
CA MET A 53 -25.65 7.80 -13.56
C MET A 53 -25.80 8.40 -12.15
N ALA A 54 -27.00 8.38 -11.57
CA ALA A 54 -27.21 8.90 -10.22
C ALA A 54 -26.61 7.96 -9.16
N ARG A 55 -26.65 6.64 -9.40
CA ARG A 55 -25.99 5.63 -8.57
C ARG A 55 -24.46 5.78 -8.65
N LEU A 56 -23.92 5.99 -9.85
CA LEU A 56 -22.49 6.30 -10.06
C LEU A 56 -22.06 7.50 -9.23
N GLY A 57 -22.79 8.62 -9.32
CA GLY A 57 -22.46 9.83 -8.56
C GLY A 57 -22.40 9.58 -7.05
N ARG A 58 -23.34 8.79 -6.50
CA ARG A 58 -23.31 8.40 -5.08
C ARG A 58 -22.10 7.51 -4.77
N ALA A 59 -21.86 6.48 -5.57
CA ALA A 59 -20.73 5.58 -5.34
C ALA A 59 -19.39 6.32 -5.34
N LEU A 60 -19.18 7.23 -6.31
CA LEU A 60 -17.97 8.05 -6.37
C LEU A 60 -17.83 8.97 -5.14
N SER A 61 -18.90 9.65 -4.75
CA SER A 61 -18.87 10.51 -3.54
C SER A 61 -18.65 9.71 -2.26
N THR A 62 -19.24 8.52 -2.14
CA THR A 62 -19.04 7.65 -0.98
C THR A 62 -17.59 7.17 -0.91
N LEU A 63 -17.00 6.71 -2.01
CA LEU A 63 -15.60 6.29 -2.05
C LEU A 63 -14.62 7.43 -1.70
N ASP A 64 -14.91 8.65 -2.14
CA ASP A 64 -14.07 9.83 -1.88
C ASP A 64 -14.09 10.26 -0.40
N GLN A 65 -15.19 10.01 0.30
CA GLN A 65 -15.43 10.55 1.65
C GLN A 65 -15.20 9.53 2.78
N ASN A 66 -14.96 8.26 2.46
CA ASN A 66 -14.93 7.19 3.45
C ASN A 66 -13.73 6.27 3.25
N ARG A 67 -13.20 5.76 4.36
CA ARG A 67 -12.23 4.67 4.39
C ARG A 67 -12.95 3.32 4.44
N LEU A 68 -12.25 2.26 4.02
CA LEU A 68 -12.62 0.90 4.44
C LEU A 68 -12.20 0.70 5.92
N PRO A 69 -12.61 -0.40 6.60
CA PRO A 69 -12.28 -0.63 8.01
C PRO A 69 -10.78 -0.74 8.31
N VAL A 70 -10.37 -0.26 9.49
CA VAL A 70 -8.99 -0.34 9.99
C VAL A 70 -8.58 -1.80 10.24
N HIS A 71 -7.42 -2.17 9.72
CA HIS A 71 -6.79 -3.48 9.84
C HIS A 71 -5.32 -3.36 10.24
N LEU A 72 -5.01 -3.70 11.48
CA LEU A 72 -3.63 -3.72 11.98
C LEU A 72 -2.99 -5.09 11.76
N THR A 73 -2.34 -5.27 10.61
CA THR A 73 -1.62 -6.51 10.30
C THR A 73 -0.38 -6.68 11.19
N PRO A 74 0.13 -7.92 11.41
CA PRO A 74 1.34 -8.13 12.20
C PRO A 74 2.57 -7.36 11.70
N VAL A 75 2.73 -7.23 10.38
CA VAL A 75 3.84 -6.48 9.78
C VAL A 75 3.65 -4.97 9.96
N ALA A 76 2.44 -4.44 9.76
CA ALA A 76 2.14 -3.04 10.01
C ALA A 76 2.39 -2.67 11.49
N HIS A 77 1.98 -3.53 12.43
CA HIS A 77 2.26 -3.36 13.85
C HIS A 77 3.77 -3.29 14.12
N GLN A 78 4.56 -4.26 13.63
CA GLN A 78 6.02 -4.27 13.84
C GLN A 78 6.69 -3.03 13.25
N MET A 79 6.28 -2.63 12.04
CA MET A 79 6.81 -1.45 11.36
C MET A 79 6.53 -0.17 12.17
N ILE A 80 5.28 0.06 12.57
CA ILE A 80 4.87 1.27 13.31
C ILE A 80 5.51 1.29 14.69
N ALA A 81 5.53 0.17 15.41
CA ALA A 81 6.14 0.08 16.73
C ALA A 81 7.65 0.39 16.67
N ALA A 82 8.38 -0.17 15.70
CA ALA A 82 9.80 0.08 15.54
C ALA A 82 10.12 1.53 15.17
N ILE A 83 9.27 2.18 14.36
CA ILE A 83 9.42 3.60 14.05
C ILE A 83 9.14 4.43 15.31
N ALA A 84 8.05 4.15 16.03
CA ALA A 84 7.69 4.87 17.24
C ALA A 84 8.78 4.79 18.32
N GLU A 85 9.35 3.60 18.56
CA GLU A 85 10.43 3.38 19.55
C GLU A 85 11.70 4.18 19.23
N ALA A 86 11.99 4.40 17.95
CA ALA A 86 13.20 5.09 17.50
C ALA A 86 13.04 6.61 17.37
N LEU A 87 11.82 7.15 17.50
CA LEU A 87 11.55 8.58 17.37
C LEU A 87 11.43 9.27 18.74
N PRO A 88 11.76 10.56 18.84
CA PRO A 88 11.55 11.33 20.05
C PRO A 88 10.08 11.75 20.24
N ALA A 89 9.71 12.03 21.48
CA ALA A 89 8.43 12.68 21.78
C ALA A 89 8.30 14.06 21.12
N PRO A 90 7.10 14.45 20.63
CA PRO A 90 5.83 13.71 20.76
C PRO A 90 5.52 12.73 19.59
N ALA A 91 6.46 12.52 18.67
CA ALA A 91 6.21 11.72 17.46
C ALA A 91 6.04 10.23 17.79
N ASP A 92 6.79 9.72 18.76
CA ASP A 92 6.64 8.35 19.30
C ASP A 92 5.20 8.05 19.73
N THR A 93 4.64 8.94 20.53
CA THR A 93 3.34 8.83 21.19
C THR A 93 2.23 8.96 20.16
N LEU A 94 2.41 9.85 19.17
CA LEU A 94 1.47 9.99 18.07
C LEU A 94 1.41 8.71 17.22
N LEU A 95 2.55 8.14 16.85
CA LEU A 95 2.60 6.90 16.08
C LEU A 95 2.11 5.69 16.88
N ALA A 96 2.41 5.61 18.18
CA ALA A 96 1.95 4.53 19.04
C ALA A 96 0.42 4.44 19.10
N ARG A 97 -0.31 5.55 18.91
CA ARG A 97 -1.79 5.54 18.84
C ARG A 97 -2.33 4.83 17.61
N LEU A 98 -1.53 4.67 16.55
CA LEU A 98 -1.90 3.85 15.37
C LEU A 98 -1.85 2.34 15.65
N LEU A 99 -1.30 1.92 16.79
CA LEU A 99 -1.35 0.52 17.24
C LEU A 99 -2.67 0.17 17.92
N ASP A 100 -3.54 1.16 18.15
CA ASP A 100 -4.91 0.99 18.62
C ASP A 100 -5.87 1.28 17.46
N THR A 101 -6.58 0.25 17.00
CA THR A 101 -7.50 0.37 15.86
C THR A 101 -8.63 1.36 16.13
N ALA A 102 -9.04 1.54 17.39
CA ALA A 102 -10.08 2.50 17.76
C ALA A 102 -9.61 3.96 17.65
N GLN A 103 -8.29 4.20 17.66
CA GLN A 103 -7.70 5.54 17.56
C GLN A 103 -7.08 5.82 16.20
N THR A 104 -6.97 4.83 15.33
CA THR A 104 -6.18 4.89 14.09
C THR A 104 -6.66 6.00 13.16
N ASP A 105 -7.94 6.01 12.77
CA ASP A 105 -8.47 7.02 11.83
C ASP A 105 -8.34 8.44 12.36
N ALA A 106 -8.73 8.68 13.62
CA ALA A 106 -8.61 9.99 14.24
C ALA A 106 -7.15 10.46 14.32
N THR A 107 -6.21 9.52 14.49
CA THR A 107 -4.77 9.81 14.52
C THR A 107 -4.25 10.13 13.12
N LEU A 108 -4.66 9.38 12.09
CA LEU A 108 -4.32 9.66 10.70
C LEU A 108 -4.86 11.03 10.25
N ASP A 109 -6.09 11.37 10.63
CA ASP A 109 -6.69 12.68 10.36
C ASP A 109 -5.93 13.80 11.07
N GLN A 110 -5.55 13.59 12.33
CA GLN A 110 -4.71 14.53 13.08
C GLN A 110 -3.36 14.74 12.38
N MET A 111 -2.69 13.67 11.96
CA MET A 111 -1.41 13.75 11.27
C MET A 111 -1.53 14.50 9.94
N ALA A 112 -2.58 14.22 9.16
CA ALA A 112 -2.85 14.91 7.90
C ALA A 112 -3.12 16.40 8.12
N ALA A 113 -3.92 16.77 9.12
CA ALA A 113 -4.19 18.16 9.49
C ALA A 113 -2.94 18.92 9.95
N GLN A 114 -1.95 18.21 10.50
CA GLN A 114 -0.64 18.75 10.86
C GLN A 114 0.35 18.81 9.67
N GLY A 115 -0.06 18.40 8.47
CA GLY A 115 0.79 18.38 7.28
C GLY A 115 1.81 17.24 7.25
N ILE A 116 1.64 16.20 8.08
CA ILE A 116 2.54 15.05 8.12
C ILE A 116 2.22 14.15 6.92
N HIS A 117 3.02 14.25 5.86
CA HIS A 117 2.82 13.51 4.60
C HIS A 117 2.77 11.98 4.78
N ALA A 118 3.43 11.44 5.80
CA ALA A 118 3.40 10.01 6.12
C ALA A 118 1.99 9.50 6.46
N ALA A 119 1.06 10.37 6.87
CA ALA A 119 -0.33 10.00 7.15
C ALA A 119 -0.98 9.24 5.98
N ARG A 120 -0.80 9.71 4.74
CA ARG A 120 -1.37 9.06 3.55
C ARG A 120 -0.78 7.67 3.30
N VAL A 121 0.52 7.50 3.58
CA VAL A 121 1.18 6.19 3.42
C VAL A 121 0.68 5.23 4.49
N LEU A 122 0.64 5.66 5.75
CA LEU A 122 0.16 4.84 6.87
C LEU A 122 -1.31 4.47 6.72
N ASP A 123 -2.14 5.40 6.26
CA ASP A 123 -3.55 5.15 5.93
C ASP A 123 -3.69 3.96 4.95
N ALA A 124 -2.92 3.99 3.85
CA ALA A 124 -2.91 2.89 2.89
C ALA A 124 -2.37 1.56 3.45
N LEU A 125 -1.52 1.58 4.48
CA LEU A 125 -0.96 0.39 5.13
C LEU A 125 -1.85 -0.18 6.24
N LEU A 126 -2.83 0.59 6.71
CA LEU A 126 -3.74 0.24 7.80
C LEU A 126 -5.17 -0.05 7.32
N HIS A 127 -5.42 0.02 6.01
CA HIS A 127 -6.72 -0.27 5.40
C HIS A 127 -6.54 -1.15 4.17
N ASN A 128 -7.52 -1.99 3.86
CA ASN A 128 -7.75 -2.32 2.46
C ASN A 128 -8.09 -1.02 1.73
N THR A 129 -7.68 -0.87 0.47
CA THR A 129 -7.92 0.40 -0.25
C THR A 129 -8.60 0.14 -1.56
N VAL A 130 -9.52 1.01 -1.95
CA VAL A 130 -10.25 0.93 -3.22
C VAL A 130 -10.32 2.32 -3.84
N ASN A 131 -10.02 2.43 -5.13
CA ASN A 131 -10.16 3.68 -5.88
C ASN A 131 -10.98 3.45 -7.14
N ALA A 132 -11.91 4.35 -7.46
CA ALA A 132 -12.56 4.38 -8.76
C ALA A 132 -11.58 4.93 -9.81
N THR A 133 -11.29 4.13 -10.84
CA THR A 133 -10.24 4.47 -11.82
C THR A 133 -10.75 4.58 -13.25
N VAL A 134 -11.76 3.80 -13.63
CA VAL A 134 -12.33 3.84 -14.99
C VAL A 134 -13.85 3.81 -14.93
N VAL A 135 -14.50 4.63 -15.76
CA VAL A 135 -15.96 4.67 -15.92
C VAL A 135 -16.31 4.37 -17.37
N HIS A 136 -17.21 3.41 -17.59
CA HIS A 136 -17.76 3.08 -18.89
C HIS A 136 -19.28 3.24 -18.93
N GLY A 137 -19.78 3.86 -19.99
CA GLY A 137 -21.19 3.84 -20.38
C GLY A 137 -21.71 5.16 -20.92
N GLY A 138 -22.93 5.10 -21.47
CA GLY A 138 -23.48 6.16 -22.33
C GLY A 138 -22.93 6.07 -23.76
N HIS A 139 -23.80 6.34 -24.73
CA HIS A 139 -23.43 6.29 -26.16
C HIS A 139 -23.80 7.57 -26.92
N LYS A 140 -24.81 8.31 -26.45
CA LYS A 140 -25.31 9.55 -27.07
C LYS A 140 -25.82 10.50 -26.00
N THR A 141 -25.63 11.80 -26.20
CA THR A 141 -26.04 12.84 -25.25
C THR A 141 -27.56 12.85 -24.96
N ASN A 142 -28.39 12.40 -25.90
CA ASN A 142 -29.84 12.37 -25.77
C ASN A 142 -30.41 11.00 -25.36
N VAL A 143 -29.58 10.07 -24.87
CA VAL A 143 -30.00 8.76 -24.39
C VAL A 143 -29.51 8.56 -22.97
N ILE A 144 -30.45 8.36 -22.03
CA ILE A 144 -30.13 8.04 -20.64
C ILE A 144 -29.65 6.58 -20.59
N PRO A 145 -28.41 6.30 -20.13
CA PRO A 145 -27.90 4.95 -20.06
C PRO A 145 -28.59 4.15 -18.96
N SER A 146 -28.92 2.89 -19.25
CA SER A 146 -29.47 1.94 -18.28
C SER A 146 -28.39 1.21 -17.48
N VAL A 147 -27.13 1.25 -17.92
CA VAL A 147 -26.00 0.57 -17.28
C VAL A 147 -24.77 1.49 -17.31
N ILE A 148 -24.03 1.49 -16.21
CA ILE A 148 -22.67 2.04 -16.08
C ILE A 148 -21.79 0.95 -15.48
N GLU A 149 -20.59 0.77 -16.02
CA GLU A 149 -19.55 -0.07 -15.42
C GLU A 149 -18.48 0.83 -14.81
N LEU A 150 -18.02 0.49 -13.61
CA LEU A 150 -17.01 1.21 -12.87
C LEU A 150 -15.89 0.24 -12.50
N GLU A 151 -14.68 0.48 -12.99
CA GLU A 151 -13.51 -0.30 -12.59
C GLU A 151 -12.86 0.31 -11.35
N LEU A 152 -12.60 -0.56 -10.39
CA LEU A 152 -12.07 -0.24 -9.07
C LEU A 152 -10.67 -0.84 -8.93
N ASP A 153 -9.69 0.00 -8.63
CA ASP A 153 -8.36 -0.44 -8.21
C ASP A 153 -8.40 -0.75 -6.71
N GLY A 154 -8.68 -2.00 -6.38
CA GLY A 154 -8.62 -2.54 -5.03
C GLY A 154 -7.22 -3.08 -4.69
N ARG A 155 -6.79 -2.84 -3.46
CA ARG A 155 -5.55 -3.36 -2.87
C ARG A 155 -5.84 -3.99 -1.52
N VAL A 156 -5.47 -5.25 -1.37
CA VAL A 156 -5.76 -6.05 -0.19
C VAL A 156 -4.51 -6.17 0.68
N LEU A 157 -4.69 -6.05 2.00
CA LEU A 157 -3.61 -6.22 2.96
C LEU A 157 -3.17 -7.70 3.06
N PRO A 158 -1.90 -7.98 3.40
CA PRO A 158 -1.47 -9.35 3.71
C PRO A 158 -2.35 -10.00 4.78
N GLY A 159 -2.73 -11.26 4.56
CA GLY A 159 -3.62 -12.01 5.44
C GLY A 159 -5.12 -11.83 5.16
N TYR A 160 -5.49 -10.93 4.26
CA TYR A 160 -6.86 -10.73 3.80
C TYR A 160 -7.05 -11.30 2.38
N THR A 161 -8.29 -11.59 2.04
CA THR A 161 -8.68 -12.22 0.77
C THR A 161 -9.44 -11.25 -0.13
N ALA A 162 -9.63 -11.64 -1.38
CA ALA A 162 -10.49 -10.90 -2.32
C ALA A 162 -11.96 -10.88 -1.87
N ASP A 163 -12.42 -11.86 -1.09
CA ASP A 163 -13.78 -11.88 -0.54
C ASP A 163 -13.94 -10.85 0.58
N ASP A 164 -12.90 -10.66 1.41
CA ASP A 164 -12.91 -9.68 2.51
C ASP A 164 -13.07 -8.26 1.97
N ILE A 165 -12.24 -7.85 1.00
CA ILE A 165 -12.37 -6.50 0.41
C ILE A 165 -13.68 -6.33 -0.36
N GLN A 166 -14.20 -7.38 -1.02
CA GLN A 166 -15.51 -7.28 -1.67
C GLN A 166 -16.64 -7.08 -0.66
N ALA A 167 -16.57 -7.73 0.51
CA ALA A 167 -17.54 -7.54 1.58
C ALA A 167 -17.49 -6.11 2.11
N GLU A 168 -16.29 -5.57 2.36
CA GLU A 168 -16.12 -4.17 2.82
C GLU A 168 -16.61 -3.16 1.79
N VAL A 169 -16.33 -3.37 0.50
CA VAL A 169 -16.81 -2.49 -0.57
C VAL A 169 -18.34 -2.57 -0.70
N LYS A 170 -18.95 -3.74 -0.52
CA LYS A 170 -20.41 -3.88 -0.50
C LYS A 170 -21.04 -3.22 0.71
N GLU A 171 -20.45 -3.36 1.89
CA GLU A 171 -20.91 -2.67 3.10
C GLU A 171 -20.87 -1.15 2.91
N LEU A 172 -19.81 -0.64 2.27
CA LEU A 172 -19.64 0.79 2.02
C LEU A 172 -20.59 1.33 0.92
N LEU A 173 -20.75 0.61 -0.19
CA LEU A 173 -21.49 1.10 -1.37
C LEU A 173 -22.94 0.61 -1.45
N GLY A 174 -23.31 -0.37 -0.63
CA GLY A 174 -24.60 -1.04 -0.59
C GLY A 174 -24.66 -2.34 -1.43
N ASP A 175 -25.52 -3.26 -0.99
CA ASP A 175 -25.67 -4.61 -1.56
C ASP A 175 -26.28 -4.65 -2.98
N ASP A 176 -26.86 -3.54 -3.43
CA ASP A 176 -27.42 -3.39 -4.78
C ASP A 176 -26.35 -3.42 -5.89
N LEU A 177 -25.06 -3.42 -5.54
CA LEU A 177 -23.94 -3.38 -6.46
C LEU A 177 -23.49 -4.80 -6.87
N GLU A 178 -23.57 -5.10 -8.17
CA GLU A 178 -22.91 -6.27 -8.74
C GLU A 178 -21.40 -6.03 -8.80
N LEU A 179 -20.63 -6.71 -7.95
CA LEU A 179 -19.15 -6.71 -7.97
C LEU A 179 -18.60 -8.00 -8.58
N GLU A 180 -17.62 -7.86 -9.47
CA GLU A 180 -16.87 -8.94 -10.10
C GLU A 180 -15.37 -8.70 -9.93
N ILE A 181 -14.59 -9.71 -9.54
CA ILE A 181 -13.12 -9.61 -9.53
C ILE A 181 -12.61 -9.69 -10.98
N ILE A 182 -11.92 -8.65 -11.44
CA ILE A 182 -11.24 -8.60 -12.75
C ILE A 182 -9.87 -9.27 -12.65
N ARG A 183 -9.13 -9.00 -11.56
CA ARG A 183 -7.78 -9.51 -11.34
C ARG A 183 -7.50 -9.63 -9.85
N HIS A 184 -6.95 -10.76 -9.43
CA HIS A 184 -6.45 -10.95 -8.09
C HIS A 184 -5.06 -11.62 -8.14
N ASP A 185 -4.07 -10.98 -7.54
CA ASP A 185 -2.70 -11.49 -7.43
C ASP A 185 -2.38 -11.76 -5.95
N PRO A 186 -2.71 -12.94 -5.40
CA PRO A 186 -2.47 -13.23 -4.00
C PRO A 186 -0.97 -13.36 -3.70
N GLY A 187 -0.57 -12.80 -2.56
CA GLY A 187 0.75 -12.96 -1.97
C GLY A 187 0.74 -14.02 -0.86
N LEU A 188 1.83 -14.11 -0.10
CA LEU A 188 1.88 -14.96 1.10
C LEU A 188 0.96 -14.37 2.18
N ALA A 189 0.13 -15.22 2.78
CA ALA A 189 -0.76 -14.82 3.88
C ALA A 189 0.04 -14.46 5.13
N GLU A 190 1.07 -15.25 5.43
CA GLU A 190 1.98 -15.04 6.56
C GLU A 190 3.40 -14.87 6.02
N PRO A 191 3.95 -13.64 6.05
CA PRO A 191 5.33 -13.39 5.65
C PRO A 191 6.34 -14.10 6.56
N ASP A 192 7.31 -14.79 5.95
CA ASP A 192 8.48 -15.31 6.66
C ASP A 192 9.44 -14.14 6.94
N ILE A 193 9.77 -13.91 8.21
CA ILE A 193 10.67 -12.83 8.65
C ILE A 193 12.06 -13.33 9.07
N ALA A 194 12.39 -14.60 8.83
CA ALA A 194 13.63 -15.21 9.30
C ALA A 194 14.90 -14.49 8.78
N LEU A 195 14.89 -13.95 7.57
CA LEU A 195 16.06 -13.27 7.00
C LEU A 195 16.24 -11.83 7.54
N VAL A 196 15.22 -11.23 8.15
CA VAL A 196 15.24 -9.83 8.62
C VAL A 196 16.40 -9.58 9.58
N GLY A 197 16.72 -10.54 10.46
CA GLY A 197 17.84 -10.43 11.39
C GLY A 197 19.20 -10.29 10.68
N LEU A 198 19.45 -11.10 9.64
CA LEU A 198 20.67 -11.01 8.84
C LEU A 198 20.73 -9.72 8.02
N LEU A 199 19.63 -9.35 7.37
CA LEU A 199 19.57 -8.11 6.59
C LEU A 199 19.79 -6.88 7.49
N SER A 200 19.20 -6.89 8.69
CA SER A 200 19.38 -5.83 9.68
C SER A 200 20.81 -5.72 10.20
N SER A 201 21.52 -6.84 10.40
CA SER A 201 22.92 -6.78 10.86
C SER A 201 23.83 -6.18 9.79
N LEU A 202 23.62 -6.54 8.52
CA LEU A 202 24.35 -5.97 7.39
C LEU A 202 24.13 -4.46 7.24
N VAL A 203 22.89 -3.98 7.45
CA VAL A 203 22.60 -2.54 7.48
C VAL A 203 23.39 -1.87 8.61
N ARG A 204 23.33 -2.38 9.84
CA ARG A 204 24.02 -1.77 10.99
C ARG A 204 25.54 -1.78 10.87
N GLU A 205 26.12 -2.76 10.18
CA GLU A 205 27.55 -2.78 9.87
C GLU A 205 27.96 -1.68 8.88
N ALA A 206 27.08 -1.37 7.92
CA ALA A 206 27.32 -0.37 6.91
C ALA A 206 26.94 1.06 7.35
N ASP A 207 25.92 1.18 8.20
CA ASP A 207 25.42 2.43 8.79
C ASP A 207 25.03 2.22 10.26
N PRO A 208 25.97 2.38 11.21
CA PRO A 208 25.73 2.08 12.63
C PRO A 208 24.66 2.92 13.32
N ALA A 209 24.30 4.08 12.76
CA ALA A 209 23.27 4.97 13.30
C ALA A 209 21.87 4.65 12.75
N ALA A 210 21.77 3.77 11.76
CA ALA A 210 20.53 3.42 11.11
C ALA A 210 19.71 2.39 11.91
N VAL A 211 18.39 2.51 11.80
CA VAL A 211 17.42 1.57 12.36
C VAL A 211 16.80 0.77 11.21
N PRO A 212 17.26 -0.46 10.93
CA PRO A 212 16.57 -1.34 10.00
C PRO A 212 15.25 -1.81 10.62
N ILE A 213 14.18 -1.80 9.82
CA ILE A 213 12.83 -2.15 10.27
C ILE A 213 12.18 -3.14 9.30
N PRO A 214 11.45 -4.16 9.76
CA PRO A 214 10.53 -4.88 8.88
C PRO A 214 9.48 -3.88 8.37
N ALA A 215 9.15 -3.97 7.09
CA ALA A 215 8.24 -3.04 6.45
C ALA A 215 7.28 -3.77 5.53
N MET A 216 6.14 -3.13 5.28
CA MET A 216 5.27 -3.45 4.16
C MET A 216 5.10 -2.25 3.25
N VAL A 217 4.86 -2.51 1.97
CA VAL A 217 4.59 -1.45 0.98
C VAL A 217 3.13 -1.48 0.54
N GLY A 218 2.57 -0.30 0.28
CA GLY A 218 1.19 -0.15 -0.20
C GLY A 218 1.02 -0.51 -1.69
N GLY A 219 2.13 -0.55 -2.43
CA GLY A 219 2.18 -1.03 -3.80
C GLY A 219 2.37 -2.54 -3.88
N PHE A 220 2.73 -3.01 -5.07
CA PHE A 220 3.12 -4.38 -5.35
C PHE A 220 4.38 -4.37 -6.21
N THR A 221 5.17 -5.43 -6.09
CA THR A 221 6.42 -5.65 -6.79
C THR A 221 6.31 -6.98 -7.56
N ASP A 222 7.43 -7.45 -8.12
CA ASP A 222 7.52 -8.81 -8.62
C ASP A 222 7.58 -9.88 -7.50
N GLY A 223 7.61 -9.46 -6.22
CA GLY A 223 7.46 -10.31 -5.05
C GLY A 223 6.26 -11.26 -5.13
N ARG A 224 5.11 -10.76 -5.59
CA ARG A 224 3.90 -11.58 -5.86
C ARG A 224 4.15 -12.78 -6.78
N MET A 225 5.09 -12.69 -7.72
CA MET A 225 5.38 -13.79 -8.64
C MET A 225 6.15 -14.90 -7.92
N PHE A 226 7.05 -14.53 -7.01
CA PHE A 226 7.77 -15.46 -6.14
C PHE A 226 6.85 -16.09 -5.09
N ALA A 227 5.89 -15.33 -4.55
CA ALA A 227 4.89 -15.83 -3.60
C ALA A 227 4.09 -17.02 -4.16
N ARG A 228 3.76 -17.00 -5.47
CA ARG A 228 3.07 -18.11 -6.15
C ARG A 228 3.88 -19.42 -6.20
N LEU A 229 5.20 -19.31 -5.99
CA LEU A 229 6.12 -20.46 -5.91
C LEU A 229 6.44 -20.85 -4.46
N GLY A 230 5.80 -20.21 -3.46
CA GLY A 230 6.10 -20.40 -2.05
C GLY A 230 7.45 -19.79 -1.62
N ILE A 231 7.97 -18.82 -2.38
CA ILE A 231 9.25 -18.15 -2.11
C ILE A 231 8.96 -16.82 -1.42
N GLN A 232 9.54 -16.62 -0.23
CA GLN A 232 9.47 -15.33 0.46
C GLN A 232 10.39 -14.31 -0.23
N ASN A 233 9.82 -13.22 -0.72
CA ASN A 233 10.57 -12.10 -1.25
C ASN A 233 10.89 -11.10 -0.13
N TYR A 234 12.15 -10.69 -0.01
CA TYR A 234 12.56 -9.55 0.79
C TYR A 234 12.92 -8.39 -0.12
N GLY A 235 12.14 -7.32 -0.07
CA GLY A 235 12.50 -6.09 -0.76
C GLY A 235 13.64 -5.41 -0.03
N PHE A 236 14.82 -5.49 -0.64
CA PHE A 236 16.07 -5.08 -0.01
C PHE A 236 17.09 -4.71 -1.08
N LEU A 237 17.00 -3.46 -1.55
CA LEU A 237 17.99 -2.80 -2.39
C LEU A 237 18.57 -1.64 -1.57
N PRO A 238 19.62 -1.89 -0.75
CA PRO A 238 20.10 -0.89 0.21
C PRO A 238 20.64 0.35 -0.50
N GLN A 239 20.18 1.53 -0.10
CA GLN A 239 20.67 2.79 -0.66
C GLN A 239 20.82 3.81 0.47
N ASN A 240 22.01 4.37 0.66
CA ASN A 240 22.29 5.43 1.62
C ASN A 240 21.89 6.81 1.06
N LEU A 241 20.63 6.97 0.71
CA LEU A 241 20.14 8.21 0.11
C LEU A 241 20.34 9.40 1.07
N PRO A 242 20.89 10.54 0.60
CA PRO A 242 20.97 11.75 1.40
C PRO A 242 19.58 12.25 1.82
N ASP A 243 19.48 12.89 2.99
CA ASP A 243 18.20 13.41 3.51
C ASP A 243 17.55 14.46 2.56
N SER A 244 18.37 15.17 1.79
CA SER A 244 17.92 16.14 0.78
C SER A 244 17.44 15.49 -0.52
N PHE A 245 17.58 14.17 -0.67
CA PHE A 245 17.25 13.43 -1.87
C PHE A 245 15.85 12.82 -1.78
N SER A 246 14.93 13.29 -2.63
CA SER A 246 13.58 12.72 -2.72
C SER A 246 13.58 11.45 -3.56
N GLY A 247 14.01 10.32 -2.97
CA GLY A 247 14.08 9.04 -3.67
C GLY A 247 12.73 8.57 -4.21
N LEU A 248 11.73 8.43 -3.32
CA LEU A 248 10.39 7.98 -3.69
C LEU A 248 9.67 8.93 -4.67
N GLY A 249 9.96 10.23 -4.62
CA GLY A 249 9.34 11.22 -5.51
C GLY A 249 9.84 11.16 -6.95
N LEU A 250 10.97 10.49 -7.21
CA LEU A 250 11.53 10.34 -8.56
C LEU A 250 11.07 9.06 -9.25
N VAL A 251 10.58 8.06 -8.51
CA VAL A 251 10.11 6.79 -9.08
C VAL A 251 8.94 7.07 -10.02
N HIS A 252 9.05 6.61 -11.27
CA HIS A 252 8.09 6.88 -12.35
C HIS A 252 7.92 8.38 -12.70
N GLY A 253 8.88 9.21 -12.30
CA GLY A 253 8.93 10.64 -12.57
C GLY A 253 9.86 11.00 -13.72
N ALA A 254 9.83 12.27 -14.13
CA ALA A 254 10.83 12.81 -15.06
C ALA A 254 12.22 12.84 -14.41
N ASP A 255 13.26 12.58 -15.21
CA ASP A 255 14.67 12.55 -14.77
C ASP A 255 14.93 11.65 -13.54
N GLU A 256 14.28 10.49 -13.50
CA GLU A 256 14.53 9.46 -12.49
C GLU A 256 16.03 9.13 -12.43
N ARG A 257 16.61 9.23 -11.24
CA ARG A 257 18.05 9.09 -11.00
C ARG A 257 18.32 8.68 -9.56
N VAL A 258 19.54 8.25 -9.31
CA VAL A 258 20.05 7.86 -7.99
C VAL A 258 21.53 8.22 -7.88
N PRO A 259 22.05 8.62 -6.70
CA PRO A 259 23.49 8.84 -6.53
C PRO A 259 24.28 7.55 -6.81
N ALA A 260 25.36 7.66 -7.60
CA ALA A 260 26.21 6.51 -7.94
C ALA A 260 26.80 5.83 -6.69
N GLU A 261 27.19 6.63 -5.69
CA GLU A 261 27.70 6.13 -4.41
C GLU A 261 26.66 5.27 -3.65
N SER A 262 25.36 5.53 -3.85
CA SER A 262 24.29 4.72 -3.26
C SER A 262 24.13 3.35 -3.93
N ILE A 263 24.44 3.26 -5.23
CA ILE A 263 24.53 1.96 -5.91
C ILE A 263 25.72 1.17 -5.39
N ASP A 264 26.89 1.79 -5.24
CA ASP A 264 28.08 1.14 -4.70
C ASP A 264 27.86 0.66 -3.25
N PHE A 265 27.20 1.48 -2.43
CA PHE A 265 26.81 1.12 -1.06
C PHE A 265 25.92 -0.13 -1.05
N GLY A 266 24.85 -0.13 -1.84
CA GLY A 266 23.92 -1.25 -1.94
C GLY A 266 24.57 -2.53 -2.45
N ALA A 267 25.37 -2.43 -3.51
CA ALA A 267 26.07 -3.57 -4.10
C ALA A 267 27.01 -4.25 -3.10
N ARG A 268 27.72 -3.48 -2.27
CA ARG A 268 28.59 -4.04 -1.22
C ARG A 268 27.80 -4.80 -0.17
N ILE A 269 26.66 -4.27 0.27
CA ILE A 269 25.80 -4.95 1.25
C ILE A 269 25.22 -6.24 0.67
N LEU A 270 24.74 -6.21 -0.58
CA LEU A 270 24.24 -7.41 -1.27
C LEU A 270 25.34 -8.46 -1.47
N TYR A 271 26.56 -8.04 -1.79
CA TYR A 271 27.70 -8.94 -1.87
C TYR A 271 27.98 -9.61 -0.51
N ARG A 272 27.97 -8.86 0.59
CA ARG A 272 28.11 -9.42 1.95
C ARG A 272 26.96 -10.36 2.34
N LEU A 273 25.75 -10.07 1.89
CA LEU A 273 24.60 -10.97 2.08
C LEU A 273 24.86 -12.33 1.42
N LEU A 274 25.35 -12.34 0.18
CA LEU A 274 25.69 -13.57 -0.53
C LEU A 274 26.82 -14.35 0.15
N GLU A 275 27.83 -13.67 0.71
CA GLU A 275 28.91 -14.33 1.47
C GLU A 275 28.43 -14.97 2.78
N ARG A 276 27.41 -14.40 3.43
CA ARG A 276 26.96 -14.82 4.76
C ARG A 276 25.74 -15.72 4.76
N TYR A 277 25.01 -15.80 3.66
CA TYR A 277 23.84 -16.66 3.56
C TYR A 277 24.25 -18.14 3.60
N GLN A 278 23.75 -18.89 4.58
CA GLN A 278 24.14 -20.30 4.81
C GLN A 278 23.06 -21.34 4.44
N GLY A 279 21.98 -20.94 3.75
CA GLY A 279 20.90 -21.85 3.32
C GLY A 279 19.77 -21.95 4.33
#